data_AF-Q8GAR4-F1
#
_entry.id   AF-Q8GAR4-F1
#
_cell.length_a   1.000
_cell.length_b   1.000
_cell.length_c   1.000
_cell.angle_alpha   90.00
_cell.angle_beta   90.00
_cell.angle_gamma   90.00
#
_symmetry.space_group_name_H-M   'P 1'
#
loop_
_entity.id
_entity.type
_entity.pdbx_description
1 polymer ?
#
loop_
_entity_poly.entity_id
_entity_poly.type
_entity_poly.pdbx_seq_one_letter_code
_entity_poly.pdbx_strand_id
1 'polypeptide(L)'
;MENNHHNNKEKDTNHSVSVSGNATGVQIQQNVSNSTQTQAVNEVFEYEKVLEVLHEISNFQQMFKDTYGNEAEQVLDLLNQAKQAVTNREHPSKIKGFLNVIKDISLRVTSSLVATGILGLLSQVGI
;
A
#
# COMPACT_ATOMS: atom_id res chain seq x y z
N MET A 1 63.96 19.67 -27.34
CA MET A 1 63.43 19.27 -26.02
C MET A 1 61.93 19.49 -26.09
N GLU A 2 61.18 18.41 -26.12
CA GLU A 2 59.76 18.34 -26.48
C GLU A 2 58.91 18.35 -25.20
N ASN A 3 58.11 19.39 -24.99
CA ASN A 3 57.22 19.51 -23.83
C ASN A 3 55.79 19.10 -24.22
N ASN A 4 55.45 17.84 -23.93
CA ASN A 4 54.11 17.29 -24.03
C ASN A 4 53.19 17.87 -22.93
N HIS A 5 52.21 18.69 -23.31
CA HIS A 5 51.07 19.02 -22.45
C HIS A 5 50.00 17.92 -22.58
N HIS A 6 50.01 16.95 -21.65
CA HIS A 6 48.90 16.02 -21.47
C HIS A 6 47.80 16.70 -20.65
N ASN A 7 46.67 16.98 -21.28
CA ASN A 7 45.50 17.59 -20.65
C ASN A 7 44.59 16.46 -20.13
N ASN A 8 44.70 16.12 -18.84
CA ASN A 8 43.89 15.07 -18.22
C ASN A 8 42.51 15.64 -17.87
N LYS A 9 41.51 15.44 -18.73
CA LYS A 9 40.10 15.68 -18.37
C LYS A 9 39.62 14.49 -17.53
N GLU A 10 39.67 14.62 -16.21
CA GLU A 10 38.96 13.72 -15.31
C GLU A 10 37.47 13.75 -15.69
N LYS A 11 36.91 12.59 -16.04
CA LYS A 11 35.48 12.44 -16.29
C LYS A 11 34.79 12.35 -14.93
N ASP A 12 34.16 13.44 -14.50
CA ASP A 12 33.20 13.39 -13.39
C ASP A 12 32.06 12.43 -13.75
N THR A 13 31.99 11.28 -13.07
CA THR A 13 30.92 10.29 -13.26
C THR A 13 29.70 10.68 -12.43
N ASN A 14 28.90 11.59 -12.98
CA ASN A 14 27.66 12.02 -12.35
C ASN A 14 26.57 10.94 -12.47
N HIS A 15 25.97 10.57 -11.33
CA HIS A 15 24.81 9.67 -11.25
C HIS A 15 23.62 10.44 -10.69
N SER A 16 22.48 10.42 -11.39
CA SER A 16 21.27 11.15 -10.99
C SER A 16 20.13 10.18 -10.73
N VAL A 17 19.39 10.40 -9.64
CA VAL A 17 18.14 9.70 -9.32
C VAL A 17 17.04 10.76 -9.23
N SER A 18 16.01 10.62 -10.06
CA SER A 18 14.84 11.51 -10.04
C SER A 18 13.62 10.72 -9.57
N VAL A 19 12.94 11.23 -8.53
CA VAL A 19 11.67 10.68 -8.04
C VAL A 19 10.59 11.73 -8.29
N SER A 20 9.67 11.43 -9.20
CA SER A 20 8.53 12.29 -9.54
C SER A 20 7.22 11.61 -9.13
N GLY A 21 6.41 12.29 -8.33
CA GLY A 21 5.17 11.76 -7.74
C GLY A 21 5.29 11.49 -6.23
N ASN A 22 4.23 10.95 -5.62
CA ASN A 22 4.25 10.54 -4.21
C ASN A 22 5.13 9.29 -4.05
N ALA A 23 6.12 9.36 -3.16
CA ALA A 23 6.99 8.24 -2.86
C ALA A 23 7.08 8.03 -1.35
N THR A 24 6.70 6.84 -0.88
CA THR A 24 6.77 6.43 0.52
C THR A 24 7.78 5.30 0.67
N GLY A 25 8.53 5.27 1.77
CA GLY A 25 9.51 4.20 2.03
C GLY A 25 10.76 4.22 1.14
N VAL A 26 11.10 5.32 0.46
CA VAL A 26 12.31 5.38 -0.40
C VAL A 26 13.59 5.30 0.45
N GLN A 27 14.45 4.34 0.13
CA GLN A 27 15.79 4.19 0.71
C GLN A 27 16.83 4.21 -0.42
N ILE A 28 17.86 5.05 -0.28
CA ILE A 28 19.00 5.09 -1.20
C ILE A 28 20.26 4.91 -0.36
N GLN A 29 21.02 3.84 -0.62
CA GLN A 29 22.29 3.55 0.05
C GLN A 29 23.41 3.48 -0.99
N GLN A 30 24.52 4.17 -0.72
CA GLN A 30 25.72 4.10 -1.55
C GLN A 30 26.91 3.63 -0.71
N ASN A 31 27.71 2.72 -1.28
CA ASN A 31 28.96 2.21 -0.71
C ASN A 31 28.87 1.59 0.71
N VAL A 32 27.88 0.73 0.94
CA VAL A 32 27.64 0.12 2.26
C VAL A 32 28.39 -1.22 2.42
N SER A 33 29.38 -1.25 3.31
CA SER A 33 29.87 -2.50 3.92
C SER A 33 29.29 -2.59 5.33
N ASN A 34 28.45 -3.59 5.60
CA ASN A 34 27.77 -3.81 6.89
C ASN A 34 26.80 -2.71 7.36
N SER A 35 26.05 -2.06 6.47
CA SER A 35 24.97 -1.15 6.90
C SER A 35 23.61 -1.85 6.93
N THR A 36 22.93 -1.72 8.06
CA THR A 36 21.52 -2.07 8.22
C THR A 36 20.71 -0.79 8.23
N GLN A 37 19.80 -0.63 7.27
CA GLN A 37 18.85 0.47 7.25
C GLN A 37 17.47 -0.02 7.73
N THR A 38 17.02 0.49 8.87
CA THR A 38 15.68 0.24 9.40
C THR A 38 14.85 1.50 9.24
N GLN A 39 13.90 1.50 8.30
CA GLN A 39 12.87 2.54 8.23
C GLN A 39 11.77 2.23 9.26
N ALA A 40 11.74 2.99 10.35
CA ALA A 40 10.54 3.10 11.17
C ALA A 40 9.57 4.03 10.44
N VAL A 41 8.71 3.47 9.58
CA VAL A 41 7.55 4.20 9.08
C VAL A 41 6.59 4.34 10.25
N ASN A 42 6.69 5.45 10.98
CA ASN A 42 5.69 5.86 11.97
C ASN A 42 4.44 6.37 11.24
N GLU A 43 3.87 5.56 10.36
CA GLU A 43 2.46 5.73 9.98
C GLU A 43 1.66 5.36 11.22
N VAL A 44 1.12 6.38 11.89
CA VAL A 44 0.11 6.18 12.92
C VAL A 44 -1.04 5.48 12.23
N PHE A 45 -1.24 4.20 12.57
CA PHE A 45 -2.34 3.43 12.02
C PHE A 45 -3.64 3.90 12.68
N GLU A 46 -4.47 4.60 11.91
CA GLU A 46 -5.73 5.19 12.36
C GLU A 46 -6.81 4.10 12.51
N TYR A 47 -6.75 3.33 13.60
CA TYR A 47 -7.69 2.21 13.88
C TYR A 47 -9.16 2.64 13.80
N GLU A 48 -9.49 3.82 14.32
CA GLU A 48 -10.86 4.35 14.35
C GLU A 48 -11.39 4.64 12.94
N LYS A 49 -10.57 5.27 12.10
CA LYS A 49 -10.90 5.53 10.70
C LYS A 49 -11.06 4.24 9.90
N VAL A 50 -10.20 3.25 10.15
CA VAL A 50 -10.31 1.93 9.50
C VAL A 50 -11.59 1.22 9.94
N LEU A 51 -11.96 1.30 11.22
CA LEU A 51 -13.21 0.71 11.71
C LEU A 51 -14.44 1.35 11.07
N GLU A 52 -14.45 2.68 10.93
CA GLU A 52 -15.51 3.44 10.24
C GLU A 52 -15.67 2.97 8.78
N VAL A 53 -14.57 2.91 8.03
CA VAL A 53 -14.58 2.37 6.66
C VAL A 53 -15.11 0.94 6.60
N LEU A 54 -14.70 0.07 7.52
CA LEU A 54 -15.20 -1.31 7.59
C LEU A 54 -16.71 -1.35 7.90
N HIS A 55 -17.21 -0.43 8.71
CA HIS A 55 -18.65 -0.30 8.99
C HIS A 55 -19.42 0.15 7.75
N GLU A 56 -18.90 1.14 7.02
CA GLU A 56 -19.49 1.58 5.75
C GLU A 56 -19.53 0.45 4.72
N ILE A 57 -18.43 -0.31 4.57
CA ILE A 57 -18.38 -1.47 3.67
C ILE A 57 -19.46 -2.51 4.04
N SER A 58 -19.71 -2.73 5.33
CA SER A 58 -20.76 -3.66 5.78
C SER A 58 -22.18 -3.22 5.41
N ASN A 59 -22.43 -1.94 5.18
CA ASN A 59 -23.75 -1.49 4.70
C ASN A 59 -24.08 -2.06 3.31
N PHE A 60 -23.06 -2.44 2.54
CA PHE A 60 -23.21 -3.07 1.23
C PHE A 60 -23.32 -4.60 1.28
N GLN A 61 -23.30 -5.22 2.47
CA GLN A 61 -23.27 -6.68 2.63
C GLN A 61 -24.37 -7.41 1.85
N GLN A 62 -25.58 -6.84 1.81
CA GLN A 62 -26.71 -7.43 1.06
C GLN A 62 -26.43 -7.52 -0.44
N MET A 63 -25.62 -6.60 -0.98
CA MET A 63 -25.25 -6.54 -2.40
C MET A 63 -23.99 -7.35 -2.73
N PHE A 64 -23.33 -7.96 -1.74
CA PHE A 64 -22.10 -8.72 -1.97
C PHE A 64 -22.34 -9.94 -2.85
N LYS A 65 -23.48 -10.62 -2.72
CA LYS A 65 -23.78 -11.80 -3.54
C LYS A 65 -23.88 -11.44 -5.03
N ASP A 66 -24.54 -10.32 -5.33
CA ASP A 66 -24.71 -9.84 -6.69
C ASP A 66 -23.41 -9.25 -7.25
N THR A 67 -22.57 -8.66 -6.39
CA THR A 67 -21.32 -8.01 -6.78
C THR A 67 -20.16 -9.01 -6.97
N TYR A 68 -20.00 -9.94 -6.04
CA TYR A 68 -18.83 -10.83 -5.95
C TYR A 68 -19.16 -12.30 -6.28
N GLY A 69 -20.44 -12.65 -6.44
CA GLY A 69 -20.86 -14.00 -6.83
C GLY A 69 -20.42 -15.07 -5.84
N ASN A 70 -19.45 -15.89 -6.25
CA ASN A 70 -18.91 -16.98 -5.43
C ASN A 70 -17.93 -16.48 -4.35
N GLU A 71 -17.31 -15.30 -4.55
CA GLU A 71 -16.35 -14.72 -3.60
C GLU A 71 -17.06 -13.90 -2.50
N ALA A 72 -18.38 -13.75 -2.55
CA ALA A 72 -19.15 -12.95 -1.60
C ALA A 72 -18.98 -13.39 -0.14
N GLU A 73 -18.95 -14.71 0.10
CA GLU A 73 -18.73 -15.27 1.44
C GLU A 73 -17.31 -15.00 1.94
N GLN A 74 -16.32 -15.11 1.05
CA GLN A 74 -14.94 -14.79 1.36
C GLN A 74 -14.77 -13.30 1.70
N VAL A 75 -15.39 -12.39 0.95
CA VAL A 75 -15.35 -10.95 1.24
C VAL A 75 -15.99 -10.65 2.60
N LEU A 76 -17.12 -11.29 2.92
CA LEU A 76 -17.78 -11.12 4.21
C LEU A 76 -16.92 -11.63 5.37
N ASP A 77 -16.29 -12.80 5.21
CA ASP A 77 -15.40 -13.36 6.21
C ASP A 77 -14.17 -12.47 6.44
N LEU A 78 -13.50 -12.04 5.38
CA LEU A 78 -12.37 -11.09 5.46
C LEU A 78 -12.75 -9.77 6.12
N LEU A 79 -13.95 -9.25 5.82
CA LEU A 79 -14.50 -8.03 6.43
C LEU A 79 -14.67 -8.20 7.94
N ASN A 80 -15.22 -9.34 8.38
CA ASN A 80 -15.39 -9.65 9.80
C ASN A 80 -14.04 -9.86 10.51
N GLN A 81 -13.11 -10.58 9.88
CA GLN A 81 -11.75 -10.75 10.40
C GLN A 81 -11.02 -9.42 10.55
N ALA A 82 -11.16 -8.52 9.57
CA ALA A 82 -10.58 -7.17 9.65
C ALA A 82 -11.18 -6.36 10.80
N LYS A 83 -12.50 -6.37 10.97
CA LYS A 83 -13.17 -5.69 12.09
C LYS A 83 -12.70 -6.21 13.45
N GLN A 84 -12.61 -7.54 13.59
CA GLN A 84 -12.12 -8.15 14.81
C GLN A 84 -10.67 -7.75 15.09
N ALA A 85 -9.80 -7.82 14.08
CA ALA A 85 -8.39 -7.44 14.21
C ALA A 85 -8.23 -5.96 14.59
N VAL A 86 -9.04 -5.05 14.03
CA VAL A 86 -9.06 -3.63 14.39
C VAL A 86 -9.54 -3.43 15.83
N THR A 87 -10.62 -4.12 16.23
CA THR A 87 -11.19 -4.04 17.59
C THR A 87 -10.18 -4.52 18.64
N ASN A 88 -9.46 -5.59 18.32
CA ASN A 88 -8.41 -6.16 19.16
C ASN A 88 -7.10 -5.34 19.12
N ARG A 89 -7.04 -4.26 18.33
CA ARG A 89 -5.82 -3.47 18.06
C ARG A 89 -4.63 -4.36 17.66
N GLU A 90 -4.89 -5.34 16.81
CA GLU A 90 -3.86 -6.23 16.27
C GLU A 90 -2.90 -5.47 15.33
N HIS A 91 -1.78 -6.11 14.97
CA HIS A 91 -0.75 -5.49 14.15
C HIS A 91 -1.32 -4.93 12.82
N PRO A 92 -0.99 -3.67 12.46
CA PRO A 92 -1.48 -3.01 11.24
C PRO A 92 -1.28 -3.83 9.96
N SER A 93 -0.15 -4.53 9.83
CA SER A 93 0.15 -5.36 8.66
C SER A 93 -0.88 -6.47 8.44
N LYS A 94 -1.42 -7.05 9.53
CA LYS A 94 -2.46 -8.08 9.44
C LYS A 94 -3.77 -7.49 8.93
N ILE A 95 -4.16 -6.33 9.47
CA ILE A 95 -5.37 -5.61 9.05
C ILE A 95 -5.25 -5.19 7.58
N LYS A 96 -4.13 -4.55 7.20
CA LYS A 96 -3.83 -4.20 5.80
C LYS A 96 -3.84 -5.44 4.89
N GLY A 97 -3.40 -6.60 5.39
CA GLY A 97 -3.48 -7.87 4.66
C GLY A 97 -4.91 -8.22 4.24
N PHE A 98 -5.85 -8.22 5.19
CA PHE A 98 -7.27 -8.49 4.87
C PHE A 98 -7.86 -7.48 3.90
N LEU A 99 -7.59 -6.19 4.13
CA LEU A 99 -8.09 -5.09 3.29
C LEU A 99 -7.57 -5.17 1.85
N ASN A 100 -6.31 -5.57 1.65
CA ASN A 100 -5.75 -5.77 0.31
C ASN A 100 -6.41 -6.92 -0.44
N VAL A 101 -6.74 -8.02 0.25
CA VAL A 101 -7.47 -9.12 -0.39
C VAL A 101 -8.87 -8.69 -0.82
N ILE A 102 -9.58 -7.90 0.00
CA ILE A 102 -10.88 -7.32 -0.36
C ILE A 102 -10.72 -6.40 -1.58
N LYS A 103 -9.70 -5.56 -1.61
CA LYS A 103 -9.37 -4.70 -2.76
C LYS A 103 -9.12 -5.51 -4.02
N ASP A 104 -8.32 -6.56 -3.96
CA ASP A 104 -7.98 -7.40 -5.12
C ASP A 104 -9.22 -8.11 -5.69
N ILE A 105 -10.11 -8.60 -4.82
CA ILE A 105 -11.42 -9.15 -5.23
C ILE A 105 -12.24 -8.05 -5.93
N SER A 106 -12.31 -6.86 -5.33
CA SER A 106 -13.08 -5.73 -5.88
C SER A 106 -12.56 -5.25 -7.23
N LEU A 107 -11.24 -5.29 -7.46
CA LEU A 107 -10.63 -4.94 -8.74
C LEU A 107 -10.97 -5.94 -9.85
N ARG A 108 -11.34 -7.19 -9.54
CA ARG A 108 -11.77 -8.16 -10.55
C ARG A 108 -13.19 -7.91 -11.08
N VAL A 109 -13.99 -7.14 -10.35
CA VAL A 109 -15.40 -6.86 -10.66
C VAL A 109 -15.65 -5.36 -10.84
N THR A 110 -14.75 -4.67 -11.54
CA THR A 110 -14.77 -3.21 -11.75
C THR A 110 -16.03 -2.66 -12.42
N SER A 111 -16.82 -3.49 -13.11
CA SER A 111 -18.11 -3.07 -13.68
C SER A 111 -19.20 -2.86 -12.63
N SER A 112 -19.00 -3.31 -11.38
CA SER A 112 -19.94 -3.09 -10.29
C SER A 112 -19.72 -1.73 -9.62
N LEU A 113 -20.80 -0.95 -9.53
CA LEU A 113 -20.81 0.31 -8.78
C LEU A 113 -20.46 0.08 -7.30
N VAL A 114 -20.93 -1.02 -6.72
CA VAL A 114 -20.66 -1.38 -5.32
C VAL A 114 -19.17 -1.67 -5.11
N ALA A 115 -18.56 -2.46 -6.00
CA ALA A 115 -17.13 -2.74 -5.93
C ALA A 115 -16.30 -1.46 -6.08
N THR A 116 -16.70 -0.56 -6.98
CA THR A 116 -16.06 0.75 -7.16
C THR A 116 -16.19 1.61 -5.90
N GLY A 117 -17.35 1.64 -5.26
CA GLY A 117 -17.57 2.33 -4.00
C GLY A 117 -16.68 1.79 -2.88
N ILE A 118 -16.58 0.47 -2.75
CA ILE A 118 -15.71 -0.20 -1.77
C ILE A 118 -14.25 0.12 -2.02
N LEU A 119 -13.77 0.11 -3.27
CA LEU A 119 -12.42 0.56 -3.62
C LEU A 119 -12.16 2.01 -3.21
N GLY A 120 -13.14 2.89 -3.40
CA GLY A 120 -13.09 4.27 -2.94
C GLY A 120 -12.92 4.36 -1.42
N LEU A 121 -13.71 3.62 -0.66
CA LEU A 121 -13.62 3.59 0.81
C LEU A 121 -12.25 3.06 1.29
N LEU A 122 -11.76 1.98 0.69
CA LEU A 122 -10.44 1.41 1.01
C LEU A 122 -9.29 2.40 0.73
N SER A 123 -9.39 3.19 -0.34
CA SER A 123 -8.38 4.20 -0.66
C SER A 123 -8.27 5.30 0.41
N GLN A 124 -9.34 5.60 1.15
CA GLN A 124 -9.33 6.61 2.22
C GLN A 124 -8.44 6.22 3.40
N VAL A 125 -8.17 4.93 3.57
CA VAL A 125 -7.33 4.37 4.64
C VAL A 125 -6.00 3.82 4.11
N GLY A 126 -5.61 4.24 2.90
CA GLY A 126 -4.29 3.96 2.33
C GLY A 126 -4.10 2.53 1.85
N ILE A 127 -5.17 1.90 1.33
CA ILE A 127 -5.15 0.53 0.80
C ILE A 127 -5.04 0.53 -0.72
#